data_AF-A0A5J4NUT2-F1
#
_entry.id   AF-A0A5J4NUT2-F1
#
_cell.length_a   1.000
_cell.length_b   1.000
_cell.length_c   1.000
_cell.angle_alpha   90.00
_cell.angle_beta   90.00
_cell.angle_gamma   90.00
#
_symmetry.space_group_name_H-M   'P 1'
#
loop_
_entity.id
_entity.type
_entity.pdbx_description
1 polymer ?
#
loop_
_entity_poly.entity_id
_entity_poly.type
_entity_poly.pdbx_seq_one_letter_code
_entity_poly.pdbx_strand_id
1 'polypeptide(L)'
;MSLLRPLLLDTVPTIQQTAALALGRLANYKQDLAEAIVKEDILPQLVYSLAEQNRFYKRAAAFVLRAVAKHSPELAQKVVDSGALDALVIGLEEFDPNVKEGSACALGHIARHSADLSQIVVDAGAIPLLVLCVQEPEISLKRVAASALADIAKHSSELAQSVVDAGAIAHLAQLVLNSDASLKVTKCPLTLLCDK
;
A
#
# COMPACT_ATOMS: atom_id res chain seq x y z
N MET A 1 6.78 21.96 7.09
CA MET A 1 7.15 20.87 6.17
C MET A 1 8.15 21.37 5.13
N SER A 2 8.07 22.65 4.74
CA SER A 2 9.03 23.41 3.93
C SER A 2 10.54 23.08 4.06
N LEU A 3 11.06 22.74 5.25
CA LEU A 3 12.48 22.40 5.42
C LEU A 3 12.88 21.03 4.86
N LEU A 4 11.94 20.08 4.75
CA LEU A 4 12.22 18.72 4.28
C LEU A 4 12.10 18.60 2.75
N ARG A 5 11.38 19.50 2.09
CA ARG A 5 11.19 19.46 0.64
C ARG A 5 12.51 19.62 -0.15
N PRO A 6 13.42 20.56 0.18
CA PRO A 6 14.72 20.64 -0.48
C PRO A 6 15.55 19.36 -0.28
N LEU A 7 15.45 18.72 0.89
CA LEU A 7 16.21 17.51 1.20
C LEU A 7 15.73 16.28 0.40
N LEU A 8 14.48 16.29 -0.06
CA LEU A 8 13.99 15.25 -0.98
C LEU A 8 14.57 15.38 -2.39
N LEU A 9 15.11 16.55 -2.76
CA LEU A 9 15.78 16.80 -4.05
C LEU A 9 17.31 16.81 -3.90
N ASP A 10 17.84 16.41 -2.74
CA ASP A 10 19.27 16.41 -2.49
C ASP A 10 19.97 15.40 -3.42
N THR A 11 21.19 15.69 -3.84
CA THR A 11 21.99 14.77 -4.67
C THR A 11 22.41 13.49 -3.93
N VAL A 12 22.40 13.51 -2.59
CA VAL A 12 22.85 12.41 -1.75
C VAL A 12 21.67 11.48 -1.41
N PRO A 13 21.68 10.21 -1.85
CA PRO A 13 20.54 9.30 -1.67
C PRO A 13 20.16 9.03 -0.20
N THR A 14 21.13 9.06 0.71
CA THR A 14 20.87 8.86 2.14
C THR A 14 20.14 10.05 2.78
N ILE A 15 20.41 11.28 2.31
CA ILE A 15 19.70 12.49 2.74
C ILE A 15 18.26 12.43 2.27
N GLN A 16 18.06 12.14 0.97
CA GLN A 16 16.75 11.94 0.36
C GLN A 16 15.92 10.88 1.13
N GLN A 17 16.51 9.70 1.38
CA GLN A 17 15.86 8.63 2.13
C GLN A 17 15.48 9.07 3.55
N THR A 18 16.39 9.72 4.27
CA THR A 18 16.15 10.15 5.65
C THR A 18 15.04 11.20 5.72
N ALA A 19 15.01 12.13 4.77
CA ALA A 19 13.94 13.12 4.64
C ALA A 19 12.59 12.45 4.39
N ALA A 20 12.52 11.50 3.44
CA ALA A 20 11.30 10.75 3.15
C ALA A 20 10.82 9.94 4.36
N LEU A 21 11.72 9.28 5.09
CA LEU A 21 11.38 8.55 6.32
C LEU A 21 10.85 9.47 7.42
N ALA A 22 11.46 10.65 7.61
CA ALA A 22 10.98 11.65 8.56
C ALA A 22 9.56 12.12 8.20
N LEU A 23 9.31 12.42 6.93
CA LEU A 23 7.97 12.77 6.43
C LEU A 23 6.97 11.65 6.67
N GLY A 24 7.31 10.40 6.36
CA GLY A 24 6.42 9.26 6.55
C GLY A 24 6.08 9.04 8.03
N ARG A 25 7.03 9.27 8.94
CA ARG A 25 6.78 9.20 10.40
C ARG A 25 5.85 10.31 10.87
N LEU A 26 6.07 11.55 10.40
CA LEU A 26 5.21 12.69 10.71
C LEU A 26 3.77 12.45 10.21
N ALA A 27 3.64 12.05 8.94
CA ALA A 27 2.37 11.69 8.34
C ALA A 27 1.68 10.59 9.14
N ASN A 28 2.37 9.50 9.47
CA ASN A 28 1.75 8.36 10.15
C ASN A 28 1.27 8.69 11.57
N TYR A 29 1.86 9.72 12.20
CA TYR A 29 1.53 10.13 13.57
C TYR A 29 0.26 10.98 13.65
N LYS A 30 0.05 11.95 12.74
CA LYS A 30 -1.11 12.85 12.77
C LYS A 30 -1.64 13.16 11.37
N GLN A 31 -2.96 13.19 11.22
CA GLN A 31 -3.63 13.55 9.98
C GLN A 31 -3.25 14.96 9.50
N ASP A 32 -3.24 15.97 10.38
CA ASP A 32 -2.86 17.34 10.02
C ASP A 32 -1.47 17.42 9.33
N LEU A 33 -0.55 16.55 9.74
CA LEU A 33 0.78 16.45 9.13
C LEU A 33 0.71 15.75 7.77
N ALA A 34 -0.13 14.73 7.60
CA ALA A 34 -0.38 14.14 6.30
C ALA A 34 -1.02 15.16 5.33
N GLU A 35 -1.99 15.96 5.79
CA GLU A 35 -2.56 17.06 5.01
C GLU A 35 -1.52 18.10 4.62
N ALA A 36 -0.59 18.43 5.51
CA ALA A 36 0.51 19.36 5.21
C ALA A 36 1.42 18.82 4.09
N ILE A 37 1.66 17.50 4.02
CA ILE A 37 2.44 16.88 2.94
C ILE A 37 1.73 17.05 1.59
N VAL A 38 0.42 16.85 1.57
CA VAL A 38 -0.40 17.03 0.37
C VAL A 38 -0.42 18.49 -0.07
N LYS A 39 -0.62 19.43 0.87
CA LYS A 39 -0.66 20.88 0.60
C LYS A 39 0.65 21.42 0.04
N GLU A 40 1.79 20.84 0.41
CA GLU A 40 3.11 21.24 -0.08
C GLU A 40 3.54 20.54 -1.38
N ASP A 41 2.62 19.80 -2.04
CA ASP A 41 2.83 19.14 -3.33
C ASP A 41 4.01 18.15 -3.33
N ILE A 42 4.17 17.44 -2.22
CA ILE A 42 5.27 16.48 -2.02
C ILE A 42 4.95 15.14 -2.70
N LEU A 43 3.67 14.76 -2.84
CA LEU A 43 3.29 13.45 -3.37
C LEU A 43 3.77 13.22 -4.81
N PRO A 44 3.54 14.11 -5.79
CA PRO A 44 3.99 13.87 -7.16
C PRO A 44 5.52 13.73 -7.26
N GLN A 45 6.25 14.49 -6.44
CA GLN A 45 7.71 14.40 -6.36
C GLN A 45 8.19 13.02 -5.87
N LEU A 46 7.51 12.45 -4.86
CA LEU A 46 7.79 11.10 -4.37
C LEU A 46 7.45 10.03 -5.41
N VAL A 47 6.37 10.22 -6.17
CA VAL A 47 5.92 9.31 -7.23
C VAL A 47 6.91 9.29 -8.40
N TYR A 48 7.34 10.46 -8.89
CA TYR A 48 8.37 10.55 -9.93
C TYR A 48 9.64 9.78 -9.51
N SER A 49 10.04 9.96 -8.25
CA SER A 49 11.23 9.33 -7.69
C SER A 49 11.07 7.83 -7.45
N LEU A 50 9.84 7.29 -7.35
CA LEU A 50 9.60 5.85 -7.18
C LEU A 50 9.99 5.03 -8.42
N ALA A 51 9.90 5.61 -9.62
CA ALA A 51 10.22 4.93 -10.87
C ALA A 51 11.75 4.83 -11.11
N GLU A 52 12.50 5.88 -10.77
CA GLU A 52 13.91 6.03 -11.20
C GLU A 52 14.95 5.82 -10.09
N GLN A 53 14.54 5.72 -8.82
CA GLN A 53 15.48 5.70 -7.69
C GLN A 53 15.78 4.31 -7.12
N ASN A 54 16.77 4.24 -6.23
CA ASN A 54 17.18 2.99 -5.57
C ASN A 54 16.10 2.42 -4.62
N ARG A 55 16.23 1.12 -4.29
CA ARG A 55 15.30 0.40 -3.40
C ARG A 55 15.05 1.06 -2.05
N PHE A 56 16.05 1.75 -1.50
CA PHE A 56 15.93 2.39 -0.18
C PHE A 56 15.01 3.61 -0.24
N TYR A 57 15.11 4.39 -1.32
CA TYR A 57 14.20 5.50 -1.55
C TYR A 57 12.80 5.01 -1.91
N LYS A 58 12.67 4.00 -2.77
CA LYS A 58 11.36 3.38 -3.10
C LYS A 58 10.62 2.96 -1.83
N ARG A 59 11.32 2.27 -0.91
CA ARG A 59 10.77 1.89 0.39
C ARG A 59 10.31 3.09 1.22
N ALA A 60 11.11 4.16 1.27
CA ALA A 60 10.77 5.36 2.03
C ALA A 60 9.58 6.11 1.42
N ALA A 61 9.53 6.24 0.09
CA ALA A 61 8.43 6.86 -0.63
C ALA A 61 7.12 6.08 -0.45
N ALA A 62 7.14 4.74 -0.63
CA ALA A 62 5.99 3.88 -0.36
C ALA A 62 5.49 4.02 1.09
N PHE A 63 6.40 4.22 2.06
CA PHE A 63 6.02 4.49 3.44
C PHE A 63 5.28 5.83 3.60
N VAL A 64 5.71 6.90 2.93
CA VAL A 64 4.99 8.18 2.97
C VAL A 64 3.60 8.03 2.36
N LEU A 65 3.50 7.43 1.16
CA LEU A 65 2.22 7.24 0.47
C LEU A 65 1.23 6.44 1.33
N ARG A 66 1.69 5.32 1.91
CA ARG A 66 0.92 4.54 2.88
C ARG A 66 0.45 5.37 4.07
N ALA A 67 1.35 6.19 4.63
CA ALA A 67 1.08 6.97 5.83
C ALA A 67 0.04 8.06 5.57
N VAL A 68 0.05 8.67 4.38
CA VAL A 68 -0.95 9.65 3.95
C VAL A 68 -2.29 8.98 3.67
N ALA A 69 -2.30 7.92 2.85
CA ALA A 69 -3.52 7.19 2.50
C ALA A 69 -4.23 6.58 3.70
N LYS A 70 -3.53 6.35 4.81
CA LYS A 70 -4.12 5.80 6.04
C LYS A 70 -5.25 6.67 6.60
N HIS A 71 -5.18 7.99 6.55
CA HIS A 71 -6.01 8.81 7.45
C HIS A 71 -7.46 8.99 7.00
N SER A 72 -7.70 9.32 5.73
CA SER A 72 -9.04 9.66 5.25
C SER A 72 -9.22 9.30 3.76
N PRO A 73 -10.47 9.15 3.28
CA PRO A 73 -10.75 8.93 1.86
C PRO A 73 -10.23 10.08 0.98
N GLU A 74 -10.30 11.34 1.46
CA GLU A 74 -9.81 12.49 0.70
C GLU A 74 -8.28 12.45 0.53
N LEU A 75 -7.55 12.04 1.57
CA LEU A 75 -6.10 11.88 1.50
C LEU A 75 -5.70 10.67 0.66
N ALA A 76 -6.46 9.57 0.73
CA ALA A 76 -6.27 8.43 -0.16
C ALA A 76 -6.49 8.84 -1.63
N GLN A 77 -7.56 9.59 -1.93
CA GLN A 77 -7.80 10.13 -3.26
C GLN A 77 -6.64 11.03 -3.72
N LYS A 78 -6.08 11.87 -2.84
CA LYS A 78 -4.90 12.69 -3.19
C LYS A 78 -3.66 11.87 -3.51
N VAL A 79 -3.50 10.70 -2.90
CA VAL A 79 -2.46 9.74 -3.28
C VAL A 79 -2.74 9.17 -4.67
N VAL A 80 -3.98 8.79 -4.98
CA VAL A 80 -4.38 8.36 -6.33
C VAL A 80 -4.11 9.46 -7.36
N ASP A 81 -4.59 10.67 -7.11
CA ASP A 81 -4.45 11.85 -7.99
C ASP A 81 -2.98 12.19 -8.30
N SER A 82 -2.05 11.81 -7.41
CA SER A 82 -0.61 12.04 -7.60
C SER A 82 0.07 11.07 -8.58
N GLY A 83 -0.68 10.12 -9.15
CA GLY A 83 -0.14 9.07 -10.03
C GLY A 83 0.55 7.93 -9.27
N ALA A 84 0.32 7.81 -7.96
CA ALA A 84 1.02 6.85 -7.13
C ALA A 84 0.64 5.39 -7.43
N LEU A 85 -0.54 5.14 -8.01
CA LEU A 85 -1.04 3.77 -8.19
C LEU A 85 -0.12 2.94 -9.07
N ASP A 86 0.24 3.42 -10.26
CA ASP A 86 1.11 2.71 -11.18
C ASP A 86 2.48 2.41 -10.53
N ALA A 87 3.03 3.39 -9.81
CA ALA A 87 4.30 3.24 -9.09
C ALA A 87 4.22 2.20 -7.96
N LEU A 88 3.09 2.14 -7.24
CA LEU A 88 2.85 1.16 -6.19
C LEU A 88 2.63 -0.26 -6.76
N VAL A 89 1.95 -0.38 -7.90
CA VAL A 89 1.75 -1.65 -8.61
C VAL A 89 3.10 -2.19 -9.10
N ILE A 90 3.92 -1.36 -9.75
CA ILE A 90 5.31 -1.71 -10.12
C ILE A 90 6.13 -2.09 -8.88
N GLY A 91 5.89 -1.41 -7.74
CA GLY A 91 6.53 -1.72 -6.47
C GLY A 91 6.24 -3.14 -5.92
N LEU A 92 5.14 -3.78 -6.34
CA LEU A 92 4.86 -5.18 -6.00
C LEU A 92 5.72 -6.18 -6.80
N GLU A 93 6.27 -5.77 -7.93
CA GLU A 93 7.12 -6.59 -8.80
C GLU A 93 8.60 -6.54 -8.41
N GLU A 94 8.98 -5.59 -7.53
CA GLU A 94 10.36 -5.42 -7.08
C GLU A 94 10.90 -6.63 -6.31
N PHE A 95 12.18 -6.96 -6.45
CA PHE A 95 12.80 -8.10 -5.74
C PHE A 95 12.86 -7.92 -4.21
N ASP A 96 12.88 -6.68 -3.71
CA ASP A 96 13.00 -6.43 -2.26
C ASP A 96 11.63 -6.59 -1.57
N PRO A 97 11.46 -7.57 -0.65
CA PRO A 97 10.18 -7.81 0.00
C PRO A 97 9.71 -6.62 0.85
N ASN A 98 10.61 -5.75 1.33
CA ASN A 98 10.22 -4.54 2.06
C ASN A 98 9.57 -3.50 1.15
N VAL A 99 9.96 -3.45 -0.12
CA VAL A 99 9.34 -2.56 -1.12
C VAL A 99 7.97 -3.12 -1.50
N LYS A 100 7.86 -4.44 -1.73
CA LYS A 100 6.56 -5.11 -1.92
C LYS A 100 5.61 -4.86 -0.75
N GLU A 101 6.10 -5.02 0.49
CA GLU A 101 5.30 -4.83 1.70
C GLU A 101 4.81 -3.38 1.84
N GLY A 102 5.69 -2.40 1.61
CA GLY A 102 5.33 -0.99 1.62
C GLY A 102 4.24 -0.68 0.59
N SER A 103 4.38 -1.23 -0.61
CA SER A 103 3.47 -1.00 -1.74
C SER A 103 2.12 -1.66 -1.52
N ALA A 104 2.09 -2.94 -1.13
CA ALA A 104 0.88 -3.68 -0.80
C ALA A 104 0.10 -3.00 0.33
N CYS A 105 0.81 -2.51 1.35
CA CYS A 105 0.17 -1.83 2.47
C CYS A 105 -0.42 -0.47 2.08
N ALA A 106 0.26 0.29 1.20
CA ALA A 106 -0.28 1.53 0.65
C ALA A 106 -1.56 1.27 -0.17
N LEU A 107 -1.53 0.28 -1.06
CA LEU A 107 -2.69 -0.11 -1.89
C LEU A 107 -3.88 -0.54 -1.02
N GLY A 108 -3.65 -1.37 0.01
CA GLY A 108 -4.68 -1.74 0.97
C GLY A 108 -5.26 -0.54 1.72
N HIS A 109 -4.41 0.40 2.14
CA HIS A 109 -4.85 1.65 2.78
C HIS A 109 -5.66 2.58 1.86
N ILE A 110 -5.44 2.53 0.55
CA ILE A 110 -6.26 3.26 -0.42
C ILE A 110 -7.60 2.55 -0.58
N ALA A 111 -7.56 1.25 -0.89
CA ALA A 111 -8.75 0.44 -1.19
C ALA A 111 -9.75 0.42 -0.03
N ARG A 112 -9.28 0.42 1.22
CA ARG A 112 -10.13 0.22 2.40
C ARG A 112 -11.19 1.30 2.65
N HIS A 113 -11.09 2.47 2.01
CA HIS A 113 -11.87 3.66 2.34
C HIS A 113 -13.20 3.73 1.60
N SER A 114 -13.28 3.28 0.35
CA SER A 114 -14.51 3.31 -0.44
C SER A 114 -14.50 2.27 -1.57
N ALA A 115 -15.69 1.94 -2.08
CA ALA A 115 -15.82 1.06 -3.23
C ALA A 115 -15.13 1.64 -4.47
N ASP A 116 -15.23 2.96 -4.69
CA ASP A 116 -14.59 3.63 -5.82
C ASP A 116 -13.06 3.55 -5.76
N LEU A 117 -12.47 3.82 -4.58
CA LEU A 117 -11.02 3.71 -4.37
C LEU A 117 -10.55 2.26 -4.50
N SER A 118 -11.35 1.31 -4.02
CA SER A 118 -11.09 -0.12 -4.19
C SER A 118 -11.11 -0.50 -5.68
N GLN A 119 -12.11 -0.06 -6.43
CA GLN A 119 -12.21 -0.30 -7.87
C GLN A 119 -11.01 0.27 -8.63
N ILE A 120 -10.58 1.50 -8.30
CA ILE A 120 -9.39 2.12 -8.88
C ILE A 120 -8.13 1.27 -8.63
N VAL A 121 -7.97 0.69 -7.43
CA VAL A 121 -6.86 -0.24 -7.12
C VAL A 121 -6.96 -1.54 -7.93
N VAL A 122 -8.17 -2.06 -8.15
CA VAL A 122 -8.40 -3.25 -8.99
C VAL A 122 -8.08 -2.96 -10.46
N ASP A 123 -8.54 -1.83 -10.98
CA ASP A 123 -8.35 -1.41 -12.37
C ASP A 123 -6.87 -1.18 -12.70
N ALA A 124 -6.07 -0.79 -11.71
CA ALA A 124 -4.60 -0.69 -11.83
C ALA A 124 -3.89 -2.05 -11.85
N GLY A 125 -4.60 -3.18 -11.77
CA GLY A 125 -4.02 -4.52 -11.88
C GLY A 125 -3.33 -5.00 -10.60
N ALA A 126 -3.69 -4.46 -9.43
CA ALA A 126 -3.04 -4.83 -8.16
C ALA A 126 -3.35 -6.27 -7.70
N ILE A 127 -4.54 -6.81 -8.00
CA ILE A 127 -4.99 -8.10 -7.44
C ILE A 127 -4.03 -9.26 -7.76
N PRO A 128 -3.67 -9.55 -9.03
CA PRO A 128 -2.78 -10.68 -9.34
C PRO A 128 -1.42 -10.57 -8.63
N LEU A 129 -0.87 -9.36 -8.55
CA LEU A 129 0.41 -9.12 -7.88
C LEU A 129 0.33 -9.30 -6.36
N LEU A 130 -0.79 -8.86 -5.74
CA LEU A 130 -1.04 -9.12 -4.32
C LEU A 130 -1.19 -10.62 -4.04
N VAL A 131 -1.82 -11.39 -4.94
CA VAL A 131 -1.90 -12.85 -4.82
C VAL A 131 -0.52 -13.51 -4.90
N LEU A 132 0.37 -13.03 -5.78
CA LEU A 132 1.77 -13.46 -5.80
C LEU A 132 2.49 -13.12 -4.49
N CYS A 133 2.27 -11.93 -3.93
CA CYS A 133 2.86 -11.53 -2.65
C CYS A 133 2.42 -12.43 -1.47
N VAL A 134 1.22 -13.03 -1.51
CA VAL A 134 0.77 -13.99 -0.48
C VAL A 134 1.59 -15.30 -0.51
N GLN A 135 2.25 -15.60 -1.63
CA GLN A 135 3.01 -16.83 -1.83
C GLN A 135 4.49 -16.69 -1.46
N GLU A 136 5.01 -15.47 -1.38
CA GLU A 136 6.40 -15.13 -1.00
C GLU A 136 6.76 -15.62 0.40
N PRO A 137 8.01 -16.04 0.68
CA PRO A 137 8.37 -16.67 1.95
C PRO A 137 8.21 -15.75 3.19
N GLU A 138 8.25 -14.44 3.02
CA GLU A 138 8.18 -13.47 4.11
C GLU A 138 6.78 -13.37 4.73
N ILE A 139 6.65 -13.83 5.98
CA ILE A 139 5.39 -13.81 6.73
C ILE A 139 4.79 -12.39 6.81
N SER A 140 5.61 -11.35 6.97
CA SER A 140 5.12 -9.98 7.04
C SER A 140 4.47 -9.54 5.73
N LEU A 141 5.10 -9.85 4.59
CA LEU A 141 4.57 -9.58 3.26
C LEU A 141 3.26 -10.35 3.01
N LYS A 142 3.23 -11.66 3.33
CA LYS A 142 2.00 -12.47 3.21
C LYS A 142 0.82 -11.85 3.93
N ARG A 143 1.04 -11.40 5.18
CA ARG A 143 0.02 -10.80 6.03
C ARG A 143 -0.50 -9.49 5.46
N VAL A 144 0.42 -8.63 5.00
CA VAL A 144 0.07 -7.34 4.42
C VAL A 144 -0.69 -7.52 3.11
N ALA A 145 -0.23 -8.40 2.22
CA ALA A 145 -0.90 -8.70 0.96
C ALA A 145 -2.30 -9.29 1.19
N ALA A 146 -2.44 -10.23 2.12
CA ALA A 146 -3.73 -10.78 2.51
C ALA A 146 -4.68 -9.72 3.09
N SER A 147 -4.16 -8.79 3.90
CA SER A 147 -4.93 -7.67 4.42
C SER A 147 -5.40 -6.73 3.31
N ALA A 148 -4.53 -6.43 2.34
CA ALA A 148 -4.88 -5.58 1.20
C ALA A 148 -5.98 -6.20 0.33
N LEU A 149 -5.89 -7.52 0.05
CA LEU A 149 -6.94 -8.25 -0.67
C LEU A 149 -8.27 -8.24 0.10
N ALA A 150 -8.23 -8.35 1.43
CA ALA A 150 -9.43 -8.26 2.27
C ALA A 150 -10.05 -6.84 2.25
N ASP A 151 -9.19 -5.82 2.30
CA ASP A 151 -9.61 -4.42 2.20
C ASP A 151 -10.25 -4.11 0.85
N ILE A 152 -9.82 -4.77 -0.24
CA ILE A 152 -10.45 -4.67 -1.56
C ILE A 152 -11.83 -5.38 -1.57
N ALA A 153 -11.85 -6.65 -1.16
CA ALA A 153 -13.02 -7.52 -1.29
C ALA A 153 -14.23 -7.11 -0.45
N LYS A 154 -14.02 -6.39 0.66
CA LYS A 154 -15.11 -6.04 1.60
C LYS A 154 -16.13 -5.04 1.04
N HIS A 155 -15.83 -4.35 -0.06
CA HIS A 155 -16.64 -3.22 -0.53
C HIS A 155 -17.80 -3.62 -1.45
N SER A 156 -17.67 -4.66 -2.28
CA SER A 156 -18.77 -5.14 -3.14
C SER A 156 -18.62 -6.63 -3.51
N SER A 157 -19.69 -7.24 -4.03
CA SER A 157 -19.67 -8.62 -4.54
C SER A 157 -18.74 -8.76 -5.75
N GLU A 158 -18.70 -7.76 -6.62
CA GLU A 158 -17.90 -7.76 -7.84
C GLU A 158 -16.40 -7.66 -7.52
N LEU A 159 -16.04 -6.82 -6.54
CA LEU A 159 -14.67 -6.71 -6.04
C LEU A 159 -14.23 -8.00 -5.32
N ALA A 160 -15.12 -8.59 -4.51
CA ALA A 160 -14.88 -9.89 -3.91
C ALA A 160 -14.65 -10.97 -4.98
N GLN A 161 -15.51 -11.03 -5.99
CA GLN A 161 -15.39 -11.98 -7.11
C GLN A 161 -14.07 -11.79 -7.86
N SER A 162 -13.64 -10.55 -8.08
CA SER A 162 -12.34 -10.26 -8.73
C SER A 162 -11.16 -10.85 -7.95
N VAL A 163 -11.21 -10.83 -6.61
CA VAL A 163 -10.21 -11.47 -5.74
C VAL A 163 -10.29 -12.99 -5.81
N VAL A 164 -11.51 -13.55 -5.89
CA VAL A 164 -11.74 -15.00 -6.06
C VAL A 164 -11.20 -15.50 -7.39
N ASP A 165 -11.53 -14.82 -8.48
CA ASP A 165 -11.15 -15.18 -9.85
C ASP A 165 -9.63 -15.15 -10.05
N ALA A 166 -8.93 -14.29 -9.30
CA ALA A 166 -7.46 -14.27 -9.26
C ALA A 166 -6.83 -15.43 -8.46
N GLY A 167 -7.63 -16.35 -7.90
CA GLY A 167 -7.14 -17.53 -7.20
C GLY A 167 -6.70 -17.27 -5.75
N ALA A 168 -7.08 -16.14 -5.15
CA ALA A 168 -6.63 -15.77 -3.81
C ALA A 168 -7.08 -16.74 -2.71
N ILE A 169 -8.27 -17.37 -2.85
CA ILE A 169 -8.88 -18.20 -1.80
C ILE A 169 -7.96 -19.32 -1.34
N ALA A 170 -7.37 -20.08 -2.27
CA ALA A 170 -6.54 -21.24 -1.93
C ALA A 170 -5.32 -20.84 -1.08
N HIS A 171 -4.68 -19.74 -1.46
CA HIS A 171 -3.50 -19.22 -0.77
C HIS A 171 -3.85 -18.60 0.59
N LEU A 172 -4.98 -17.88 0.67
CA LEU A 172 -5.47 -17.31 1.93
C LEU A 172 -5.90 -18.41 2.92
N ALA A 173 -6.54 -19.48 2.44
CA ALA A 173 -6.91 -20.62 3.28
C ALA A 173 -5.67 -21.31 3.87
N GLN A 174 -4.63 -21.54 3.06
CA GLN A 174 -3.35 -22.07 3.54
C GLN A 174 -2.71 -21.16 4.60
N LEU A 175 -2.79 -19.84 4.42
CA LEU A 175 -2.23 -18.88 5.38
C LEU A 175 -2.95 -18.98 6.75
N VAL A 176 -4.27 -19.15 6.75
CA VAL A 176 -5.06 -19.30 7.99
C VAL A 176 -4.77 -20.63 8.69
N LEU A 177 -4.60 -21.72 7.94
CA LEU A 177 -4.27 -23.04 8.49
C LEU A 177 -2.86 -23.11 9.07
N ASN A 178 -1.90 -22.41 8.47
CA ASN A 178 -0.49 -22.43 8.88
C ASN A 178 -0.15 -21.42 9.99
N SER A 179 -1.07 -20.52 10.35
CA SER A 179 -0.80 -19.46 11.33
C SER A 179 -1.42 -19.78 12.68
N ASP A 180 -0.65 -20.39 13.57
CA ASP A 180 -1.01 -20.53 14.97
C ASP A 180 -1.24 -19.15 15.63
N ALA A 181 -2.47 -18.96 16.11
CA ALA A 181 -2.95 -17.94 17.04
C ALA A 181 -2.91 -16.43 16.68
N SER A 182 -2.14 -15.93 15.72
CA SER A 182 -1.96 -14.46 15.53
C SER A 182 -2.83 -13.80 14.44
N LEU A 183 -3.50 -14.57 13.56
CA LEU A 183 -4.38 -14.03 12.51
C LEU A 183 -5.84 -13.80 12.92
N LYS A 184 -6.25 -14.25 14.11
CA LYS A 184 -7.64 -14.15 14.59
C LYS A 184 -8.10 -12.72 14.92
N VAL A 185 -7.20 -11.73 14.94
CA VAL A 185 -7.48 -10.35 15.40
C VAL A 185 -7.81 -9.39 14.25
N THR A 186 -7.56 -9.78 13.00
CA THR A 186 -8.07 -9.10 11.81
C THR A 186 -9.26 -9.91 11.31
N LYS A 187 -10.48 -9.32 11.32
CA LYS A 187 -11.71 -9.93 10.76
C LYS A 187 -11.34 -10.80 9.56
N CYS A 188 -11.49 -12.12 9.69
CA CYS A 188 -10.95 -13.08 8.73
C CYS A 188 -11.31 -12.65 7.30
N PRO A 189 -10.34 -12.50 6.39
CA PRO A 189 -10.61 -12.25 4.97
C PRO A 189 -11.58 -13.27 4.38
N LEU A 190 -11.54 -14.50 4.90
CA LEU A 190 -12.37 -15.61 4.46
C LEU A 190 -13.84 -15.51 4.88
N THR A 191 -14.22 -14.89 6.01
CA THR A 191 -15.65 -14.79 6.35
C THR A 191 -16.38 -13.85 5.39
N LEU A 192 -15.70 -12.83 4.86
CA LEU A 192 -16.28 -11.95 3.84
C LEU A 192 -16.40 -12.61 2.45
N LEU A 193 -15.56 -13.62 2.17
CA LEU A 193 -15.51 -14.32 0.88
C LEU A 193 -16.35 -15.62 0.88
N CYS A 194 -16.60 -16.23 2.03
CA CYS A 194 -17.36 -17.48 2.14
C CYS A 194 -18.86 -17.29 2.46
N ASP A 195 -19.30 -16.10 2.90
CA ASP A 195 -20.71 -15.80 3.24
C ASP A 195 -21.51 -15.15 2.08
N LYS A 196 -20.95 -15.11 0.86
CA LYS A 196 -21.64 -14.63 -0.36
C LYS A 196 -21.54 -15.65 -1.47
#